data_AF-A0A1B7JR48-F1
#
_entry.id   AF-A0A1B7JR48-F1
#
_cell.length_a   1.000
_cell.length_b   1.000
_cell.length_c   1.000
_cell.angle_alpha   90.00
_cell.angle_beta   90.00
_cell.angle_gamma   90.00
#
_symmetry.space_group_name_H-M   'P 1'
#
loop_
_entity.id
_entity.type
_entity.pdbx_description
1 polymer ?
#
loop_
_entity_poly.entity_id
_entity_poly.type
_entity_poly.pdbx_seq_one_letter_code
_entity_poly.pdbx_strand_id
1 'polypeptide(L)'
;MMSYEFIIEDELLSTAVFPYQIQNSAAPSTFMMSEDAVSAMMSILQIMDKLDTDDSLDEHCFNQIWLKSELTPARAEEIYLFLENQEVMEPAPSEEEIAAFHQAQQDEDKLLSQPSTKAGMIPVHKFATNDGWLVTAKESEWIAEIFSPELVSENHFVVSQISELCHISHKKLELLLIEWGKFNLFASKHGGYRVN
;
A
#
# COMPACT_ATOMS: atom_id res chain seq x y z
N MET A 1 -13.59 0.69 14.00
CA MET A 1 -12.81 1.81 13.45
C MET A 1 -11.68 1.14 12.68
N MET A 2 -11.63 1.32 11.36
CA MET A 2 -10.62 0.66 10.53
C MET A 2 -9.25 1.32 10.77
N SER A 3 -8.20 0.51 10.85
CA SER A 3 -6.81 0.92 11.03
C SER A 3 -5.95 0.21 10.00
N TYR A 4 -5.06 0.96 9.36
CA TYR A 4 -4.14 0.47 8.34
C TYR A 4 -2.81 0.13 8.98
N GLU A 5 -2.26 -1.04 8.63
CA GLU A 5 -0.91 -1.47 9.03
C GLU A 5 0.04 -1.38 7.82
N PHE A 6 1.06 -0.55 7.95
CA PHE A 6 2.09 -0.36 6.92
C PHE A 6 3.29 -1.24 7.26
N ILE A 7 3.65 -2.19 6.39
CA ILE A 7 4.69 -3.21 6.64
C ILE A 7 5.85 -3.02 5.67
N ILE A 8 7.08 -3.05 6.18
CA ILE A 8 8.32 -2.89 5.40
C ILE A 8 8.58 -4.10 4.50
N GLU A 9 8.94 -3.87 3.23
CA GLU A 9 9.06 -4.94 2.21
C GLU A 9 10.13 -5.98 2.56
N ASP A 10 11.33 -5.56 2.98
CA ASP A 10 12.43 -6.47 3.33
C ASP A 10 12.18 -7.34 4.58
N GLU A 11 11.12 -7.02 5.34
CA GLU A 11 10.70 -7.79 6.51
C GLU A 11 9.47 -8.68 6.22
N LEU A 12 8.92 -8.60 5.00
CA LEU A 12 7.90 -9.53 4.55
C LEU A 12 8.52 -10.92 4.39
N LEU A 13 7.82 -11.93 4.92
CA LEU A 13 8.17 -13.32 4.64
C LEU A 13 8.11 -13.54 3.12
N SER A 14 9.01 -14.33 2.56
CA SER A 14 9.00 -14.67 1.13
C SER A 14 7.74 -15.44 0.69
N THR A 15 6.93 -15.87 1.66
CA THR A 15 5.62 -16.50 1.49
C THR A 15 4.48 -15.50 1.66
N ALA A 16 4.73 -14.23 1.98
CA ALA A 16 3.69 -13.24 2.16
C ALA A 16 2.96 -13.02 0.84
N VAL A 17 1.72 -13.49 0.81
CA VAL A 17 0.77 -13.33 -0.28
C VAL A 17 -0.29 -12.34 0.17
N PHE A 18 -0.55 -11.31 -0.63
CA PHE A 18 -1.62 -10.33 -0.39
C PHE A 18 -2.81 -10.73 -1.27
N PRO A 19 -3.98 -11.05 -0.69
CA PRO A 19 -5.05 -10.04 -0.60
C PRO A 19 -6.07 -10.19 0.57
N TYR A 20 -6.83 -9.11 0.82
CA TYR A 20 -8.01 -8.91 1.70
C TYR A 20 -7.97 -9.55 3.11
N GLN A 21 -7.74 -8.70 4.12
CA GLN A 21 -7.89 -8.96 5.55
C GLN A 21 -6.89 -9.95 6.17
N ILE A 22 -5.60 -9.59 6.19
CA ILE A 22 -4.73 -10.16 7.22
C ILE A 22 -4.83 -9.23 8.45
N GLN A 23 -5.49 -9.69 9.52
CA GLN A 23 -5.28 -9.06 10.83
C GLN A 23 -3.94 -9.53 11.37
N ASN A 24 -2.96 -8.65 11.54
CA ASN A 24 -1.80 -9.01 12.36
C ASN A 24 -1.21 -7.88 13.20
N SER A 25 -0.43 -8.34 14.17
CA SER A 25 -0.10 -7.67 15.41
C SER A 25 1.23 -6.93 15.35
N ALA A 26 1.23 -5.70 15.85
CA ALA A 26 2.36 -4.77 15.96
C ALA A 26 3.73 -5.43 16.18
N ALA A 27 4.55 -5.40 15.13
CA ALA A 27 6.01 -5.57 15.16
C ALA A 27 6.69 -4.19 15.00
N PRO A 28 7.98 -4.02 15.35
CA PRO A 28 8.66 -2.71 15.29
C PRO A 28 8.82 -2.11 13.88
N SER A 29 8.54 -2.91 12.84
CA SER A 29 8.56 -2.55 11.42
C SER A 29 7.21 -2.16 10.85
N THR A 30 6.20 -2.00 11.71
CA THR A 30 4.87 -1.57 11.27
C THR A 30 4.52 -0.17 11.75
N PHE A 31 3.90 0.61 10.86
CA PHE A 31 3.30 1.92 11.19
C PHE A 31 1.79 1.78 11.14
N MET A 32 1.08 2.43 12.06
CA MET A 32 -0.38 2.28 12.18
C MET A 32 -1.06 3.63 12.02
N MET A 33 -2.13 3.65 11.22
CA MET A 33 -2.96 4.84 11.06
C MET A 33 -4.45 4.55 11.06
N SER A 34 -5.25 5.52 11.48
CA SER A 34 -6.70 5.51 11.26
C SER A 34 -7.05 5.94 9.84
N GLU A 35 -8.23 5.55 9.36
CA GLU A 35 -8.80 5.98 8.08
C GLU A 35 -8.85 7.50 7.89
N ASP A 36 -9.26 8.24 8.93
CA ASP A 36 -9.26 9.72 8.90
C ASP A 36 -7.85 10.29 8.64
N ALA A 37 -6.83 9.63 9.17
CA ALA A 37 -5.46 10.07 9.03
C ALA A 37 -4.88 9.73 7.66
N VAL A 38 -5.23 8.56 7.13
CA VAL A 38 -4.89 8.14 5.77
C VAL A 38 -5.50 9.13 4.77
N SER A 39 -6.78 9.45 4.95
CA SER A 39 -7.51 10.43 4.15
C SER A 39 -6.86 11.82 4.20
N ALA A 40 -6.41 12.25 5.39
CA ALA A 40 -5.68 13.51 5.55
C ALA A 40 -4.37 13.53 4.76
N MET A 41 -3.58 12.45 4.82
CA MET A 41 -2.31 12.34 4.10
C MET A 41 -2.49 12.33 2.59
N MET A 42 -3.43 11.55 2.08
CA MET A 42 -3.76 11.54 0.65
C MET A 42 -4.20 12.93 0.17
N SER A 43 -5.03 13.61 0.96
CA SER A 43 -5.49 14.97 0.64
C SER A 43 -4.32 15.95 0.54
N ILE A 44 -3.34 15.85 1.43
CA ILE A 44 -2.14 16.71 1.38
C ILE A 44 -1.30 16.39 0.14
N LEU A 45 -1.02 15.11 -0.14
CA LEU A 45 -0.28 14.71 -1.34
C LEU A 45 -0.97 15.19 -2.63
N GLN A 46 -2.30 15.13 -2.67
CA GLN A 46 -3.10 15.63 -3.79
C GLN A 46 -3.00 17.15 -3.93
N ILE A 47 -3.15 17.91 -2.84
CA ILE A 47 -3.05 19.38 -2.85
C ILE A 47 -1.64 19.84 -3.24
N MET A 48 -0.62 19.09 -2.84
CA MET A 48 0.79 19.37 -3.18
C MET A 48 1.16 18.94 -4.61
N ASP A 49 0.20 18.44 -5.40
CA ASP A 49 0.40 17.97 -6.78
C ASP A 49 1.47 16.87 -6.87
N LYS A 50 1.41 15.91 -5.93
CA LYS A 50 2.35 14.78 -5.82
C LYS A 50 1.75 13.44 -6.23
N LEU A 51 0.45 13.41 -6.51
CA LEU A 51 -0.23 12.22 -6.99
C LEU A 51 -0.46 12.32 -8.50
N ASP A 52 -0.06 11.29 -9.24
CA ASP A 52 -0.44 11.15 -10.64
C ASP A 52 -1.85 10.57 -10.73
N THR A 53 -2.82 11.45 -10.98
CA THR A 53 -4.23 11.09 -11.09
C THR A 53 -4.62 10.52 -12.45
N ASP A 54 -3.74 10.60 -13.45
CA ASP A 54 -4.00 10.04 -14.78
C ASP A 54 -3.65 8.54 -14.83
N ASP A 55 -2.83 8.08 -13.87
CA ASP A 55 -2.38 6.71 -13.74
C ASP A 55 -3.31 5.92 -12.79
N SER A 56 -4.45 5.47 -13.34
CA SER A 56 -5.40 4.63 -12.64
C SER A 56 -5.33 3.17 -13.11
N LEU A 57 -5.08 2.25 -12.19
CA LEU A 57 -5.36 0.83 -12.39
C LEU A 57 -6.84 0.57 -12.11
N ASP A 58 -7.50 -0.15 -13.00
CA ASP A 58 -8.88 -0.59 -12.83
C ASP A 58 -8.96 -2.12 -12.68
N GLU A 59 -10.16 -2.62 -12.37
CA GLU A 59 -10.41 -4.06 -12.25
C GLU A 59 -10.02 -4.83 -13.52
N HIS A 60 -10.05 -4.20 -14.70
CA HIS A 60 -9.70 -4.87 -15.95
C HIS A 60 -8.21 -5.23 -16.00
N CYS A 61 -7.32 -4.36 -15.50
CA CYS A 61 -5.89 -4.64 -15.41
C CYS A 61 -5.60 -5.90 -14.57
N PHE A 62 -6.22 -6.02 -13.39
CA PHE A 62 -6.05 -7.18 -12.52
C PHE A 62 -6.69 -8.44 -13.11
N ASN A 63 -7.90 -8.31 -13.65
CA ASN A 63 -8.59 -9.43 -14.31
C ASN A 63 -7.76 -10.02 -15.46
N GLN A 64 -7.02 -9.20 -16.22
CA GLN A 64 -6.14 -9.72 -17.27
C GLN A 64 -5.00 -10.60 -16.74
N ILE A 65 -4.49 -10.34 -15.54
CA ILE A 65 -3.44 -11.14 -14.92
C ILE A 65 -4.02 -12.52 -14.54
N TRP A 66 -5.13 -12.51 -13.81
CA TRP A 66 -5.78 -13.73 -13.34
C TRP A 66 -6.41 -14.55 -14.49
N LEU A 67 -6.86 -13.91 -15.57
CA LEU A 67 -7.29 -14.63 -16.78
C LEU A 67 -6.13 -15.35 -17.48
N LYS A 68 -4.90 -14.83 -17.42
CA LYS A 68 -3.72 -15.49 -18.01
C LYS A 68 -3.22 -16.66 -17.19
N SER A 69 -3.47 -16.66 -15.87
CA SER A 69 -3.10 -17.80 -15.02
C SER A 69 -4.06 -18.99 -15.17
N GLU A 70 -5.15 -18.83 -15.94
CA GLU A 70 -6.23 -19.81 -16.10
C GLU A 70 -6.92 -20.21 -14.77
N LEU A 71 -6.63 -19.47 -13.68
CA LEU A 71 -7.28 -19.64 -12.39
C LEU A 71 -8.54 -18.79 -12.33
N THR A 72 -9.63 -19.37 -11.86
CA THR A 72 -10.80 -18.57 -11.47
C THR A 72 -10.51 -17.84 -10.16
N PRO A 73 -11.13 -16.68 -9.88
CA PRO A 73 -10.94 -15.99 -8.61
C PRO A 73 -11.21 -16.88 -7.39
N ALA A 74 -12.27 -17.71 -7.45
CA ALA A 74 -12.58 -18.67 -6.40
C ALA A 74 -11.47 -19.72 -6.22
N ARG A 75 -10.89 -20.22 -7.31
CA ARG A 75 -9.80 -21.19 -7.24
C ARG A 75 -8.50 -20.55 -6.72
N ALA A 76 -8.22 -19.31 -7.09
CA ALA A 76 -7.09 -18.55 -6.54
C ALA A 76 -7.24 -18.35 -5.02
N GLU A 77 -8.45 -18.04 -4.54
CA GLU A 77 -8.76 -17.94 -3.11
C GLU A 77 -8.58 -19.28 -2.37
N GLU A 78 -9.06 -20.39 -2.95
CA GLU A 78 -8.83 -21.73 -2.41
C GLU A 78 -7.34 -22.09 -2.31
N ILE A 79 -6.55 -21.77 -3.35
CA ILE A 79 -5.10 -21.98 -3.35
C ILE A 79 -4.43 -21.12 -2.28
N TYR A 80 -4.87 -19.88 -2.12
CA TYR A 80 -4.41 -19.01 -1.04
C TYR A 80 -4.66 -19.63 0.35
N LEU A 81 -5.89 -20.05 0.64
CA LEU A 81 -6.24 -20.69 1.92
C LEU A 81 -5.45 -21.98 2.17
N PHE A 82 -5.18 -22.74 1.11
CA PHE A 82 -4.33 -23.94 1.19
C PHE A 82 -2.88 -23.60 1.55
N LEU A 83 -2.29 -22.56 0.93
CA LEU A 83 -0.90 -22.19 1.14
C LEU A 83 -0.66 -21.51 2.49
N GLU A 84 -1.51 -20.54 2.86
CA GLU A 84 -1.29 -19.70 4.04
C GLU A 84 -1.94 -20.27 5.31
N ASN A 85 -3.19 -20.72 5.22
CA ASN A 85 -3.94 -21.21 6.38
C ASN A 85 -3.77 -22.72 6.59
N GLN A 86 -3.06 -23.41 5.69
CA GLN A 86 -2.93 -24.88 5.68
C GLN A 86 -4.29 -25.58 5.67
N GLU A 87 -5.30 -24.94 5.04
CA GLU A 87 -6.64 -25.49 4.95
C GLU A 87 -6.68 -26.69 4.01
N VAL A 88 -7.43 -27.73 4.41
CA VAL A 88 -7.58 -28.93 3.59
C VAL A 88 -8.60 -28.66 2.48
N MET A 89 -8.09 -28.60 1.25
CA MET A 89 -8.86 -28.39 0.03
C MET A 89 -9.18 -29.71 -0.68
N GLU A 90 -10.41 -29.87 -1.20
CA GLU A 90 -10.77 -30.93 -2.13
C GLU A 90 -11.37 -30.36 -3.43
N PRO A 91 -10.70 -30.51 -4.60
CA PRO A 91 -9.41 -31.17 -4.80
C PRO A 91 -8.24 -30.31 -4.29
N ALA A 92 -7.20 -30.99 -3.77
CA ALA A 92 -5.95 -30.33 -3.41
C ALA A 92 -5.35 -29.62 -4.63
N PRO A 93 -4.80 -28.41 -4.49
CA PRO A 93 -4.10 -27.72 -5.57
C PRO A 93 -2.97 -28.56 -6.17
N SER A 94 -2.94 -28.62 -7.49
CA SER A 94 -1.83 -29.22 -8.24
C SER A 94 -0.60 -28.29 -8.23
N GLU A 95 0.58 -28.85 -8.51
CA GLU A 95 1.81 -28.05 -8.65
C GLU A 95 1.69 -26.98 -9.75
N GLU A 96 0.97 -27.29 -10.84
CA GLU A 96 0.71 -26.36 -11.94
C GLU A 96 -0.16 -25.18 -11.49
N GLU A 97 -1.22 -25.44 -10.71
CA GLU A 97 -2.08 -24.40 -10.14
C GLU A 97 -1.32 -23.51 -9.16
N ILE A 98 -0.49 -24.09 -8.29
CA ILE A 98 0.35 -23.34 -7.34
C ILE A 98 1.36 -22.47 -8.11
N ALA A 99 1.99 -22.99 -9.16
CA ALA A 99 2.92 -22.23 -9.99
C ALA A 99 2.20 -21.07 -10.73
N ALA A 100 1.02 -21.33 -11.28
CA ALA A 100 0.20 -20.31 -11.94
C ALA A 100 -0.24 -19.20 -10.96
N PHE A 101 -0.59 -19.58 -9.73
CA PHE A 101 -0.93 -18.66 -8.65
C PHE A 101 0.25 -17.75 -8.30
N HIS A 102 1.44 -18.31 -8.07
CA HIS A 102 2.64 -17.51 -7.81
C HIS A 102 3.04 -16.61 -8.98
N GLN A 103 2.86 -17.05 -10.22
CA GLN A 103 3.14 -16.21 -11.39
C GLN A 103 2.14 -15.04 -11.47
N ALA A 104 0.86 -15.26 -11.20
CA ALA A 104 -0.15 -14.20 -11.15
C ALA A 104 0.19 -13.15 -10.10
N GLN A 105 0.65 -13.57 -8.92
CA GLN A 105 1.09 -12.67 -7.86
C GLN A 105 2.28 -11.82 -8.27
N GLN A 106 3.28 -12.43 -8.90
CA GLN A 106 4.45 -11.69 -9.39
C GLN A 106 4.07 -10.66 -10.47
N ASP A 107 3.13 -11.02 -11.34
CA ASP A 107 2.61 -10.11 -12.36
C ASP A 107 1.80 -8.96 -11.75
N GLU A 108 1.03 -9.24 -10.69
CA GLU A 108 0.28 -8.24 -9.92
C GLU A 108 1.21 -7.28 -9.18
N ASP A 109 2.21 -7.80 -8.47
CA ASP A 109 3.26 -7.00 -7.83
C ASP A 109 4.02 -6.14 -8.83
N LYS A 110 4.31 -6.68 -10.00
CA LYS A 110 4.94 -5.93 -11.09
C LYS A 110 4.03 -4.83 -11.63
N LEU A 111 2.71 -5.04 -11.65
CA LEU A 111 1.75 -4.02 -12.06
C LEU A 111 1.64 -2.92 -10.99
N LEU A 112 1.48 -3.30 -9.73
CA LEU A 112 1.35 -2.39 -8.58
C LEU A 112 2.63 -1.58 -8.30
N SER A 113 3.80 -2.13 -8.63
CA SER A 113 5.09 -1.45 -8.47
C SER A 113 5.43 -0.47 -9.58
N GLN A 114 4.61 -0.37 -10.64
CA GLN A 114 4.90 0.54 -11.76
C GLN A 114 5.01 1.99 -11.25
N PRO A 115 6.10 2.71 -11.60
CA PRO A 115 6.21 4.12 -11.28
C PRO A 115 5.35 4.95 -12.23
N SER A 116 4.96 6.14 -11.79
CA SER A 116 4.32 7.12 -12.66
C SER A 116 5.22 7.47 -13.85
N THR A 117 4.59 7.70 -15.01
CA THR A 117 5.28 8.25 -16.18
C THR A 117 5.66 9.73 -16.03
N LYS A 118 5.08 10.42 -15.04
CA LYS A 118 5.38 11.82 -14.69
C LYS A 118 6.46 11.85 -13.61
N ALA A 119 7.54 12.58 -13.91
CA ALA A 119 8.69 12.64 -13.01
C ALA A 119 8.33 13.23 -11.64
N GLY A 120 8.66 12.48 -10.58
CA GLY A 120 8.46 12.92 -9.19
C GLY A 120 7.01 12.86 -8.70
N MET A 121 6.13 12.14 -9.41
CA MET A 121 4.76 11.87 -8.98
C MET A 121 4.60 10.41 -8.56
N ILE A 122 3.68 10.18 -7.63
CA ILE A 122 3.33 8.85 -7.13
C ILE A 122 1.97 8.47 -7.74
N PRO A 123 1.83 7.31 -8.40
CA PRO A 123 0.54 6.93 -8.96
C PRO A 123 -0.59 6.90 -7.92
N VAL A 124 -1.73 7.51 -8.24
CA VAL A 124 -2.85 7.62 -7.28
C VAL A 124 -3.45 6.25 -6.93
N HIS A 125 -3.37 5.27 -7.86
CA HIS A 125 -3.92 3.94 -7.64
C HIS A 125 -3.30 3.21 -6.44
N LYS A 126 -2.05 3.56 -6.08
CA LYS A 126 -1.34 3.03 -4.91
C LYS A 126 -1.96 3.45 -3.58
N PHE A 127 -2.89 4.40 -3.61
CA PHE A 127 -3.62 4.88 -2.45
C PHE A 127 -5.14 4.66 -2.58
N ALA A 128 -5.61 4.13 -3.71
CA ALA A 128 -7.04 4.08 -4.04
C ALA A 128 -7.73 2.77 -3.62
N THR A 129 -6.98 1.69 -3.44
CA THR A 129 -7.51 0.38 -3.01
C THR A 129 -7.03 0.10 -1.60
N ASN A 130 -7.91 -0.35 -0.71
CA ASN A 130 -7.54 -0.58 0.70
C ASN A 130 -6.56 -1.76 0.88
N ASP A 131 -6.38 -2.60 -0.14
CA ASP A 131 -5.76 -3.92 -0.02
C ASP A 131 -4.54 -4.10 -0.96
N GLY A 132 -3.94 -3.00 -1.43
CA GLY A 132 -2.91 -3.07 -2.47
C GLY A 132 -1.94 -1.89 -2.53
N TRP A 133 -1.76 -1.15 -1.43
CA TRP A 133 -0.76 -0.08 -1.42
C TRP A 133 0.61 -0.73 -1.51
N LEU A 134 1.29 -0.55 -2.64
CA LEU A 134 2.68 -0.93 -2.81
C LEU A 134 3.46 0.35 -3.13
N VAL A 135 4.05 0.93 -2.10
CA VAL A 135 4.88 2.12 -2.22
C VAL A 135 6.33 1.68 -2.31
N THR A 136 6.95 1.94 -3.45
CA THR A 136 8.34 1.54 -3.71
C THR A 136 9.31 2.36 -2.88
N ALA A 137 10.53 1.83 -2.69
CA ALA A 137 11.60 2.57 -2.02
C ALA A 137 11.77 4.01 -2.52
N LYS A 138 11.69 4.23 -3.84
CA LYS A 138 11.88 5.56 -4.43
C LYS A 138 10.73 6.51 -4.12
N GLU A 139 9.50 6.01 -4.14
CA GLU A 139 8.32 6.78 -3.78
C GLU A 139 8.32 7.10 -2.28
N SER A 140 8.78 6.18 -1.43
CA SER A 140 8.99 6.44 -0.01
C SER A 140 10.00 7.56 0.23
N GLU A 141 11.08 7.68 -0.56
CA GLU A 141 11.99 8.84 -0.46
C GLU A 141 11.26 10.16 -0.72
N TRP A 142 10.40 10.21 -1.74
CA TRP A 142 9.64 11.41 -2.08
C TRP A 142 8.65 11.78 -0.98
N ILE A 143 7.91 10.80 -0.45
CA ILE A 143 6.98 11.00 0.68
C ILE A 143 7.74 11.50 1.91
N ALA A 144 8.91 10.91 2.22
CA ALA A 144 9.73 11.33 3.35
C ALA A 144 10.19 12.78 3.24
N GLU A 145 10.59 13.23 2.04
CA GLU A 145 10.98 14.61 1.78
C GLU A 145 9.81 15.56 2.02
N ILE A 146 8.64 15.25 1.45
CA ILE A 146 7.40 16.05 1.55
C ILE A 146 6.99 16.26 3.01
N PHE A 147 7.07 15.20 3.83
CA PHE A 147 6.66 15.25 5.22
C PHE A 147 7.81 15.45 6.21
N SER A 148 8.90 16.08 5.76
CA SER A 148 9.94 16.59 6.66
C SER A 148 9.36 17.62 7.65
N PRO A 149 9.90 17.72 8.88
CA PRO A 149 9.44 18.70 9.87
C PRO A 149 9.42 20.13 9.34
N GLU A 150 10.42 20.49 8.55
CA GLU A 150 10.57 21.79 7.93
C GLU A 150 9.40 22.07 6.96
N LEU A 151 9.15 21.17 5.99
CA LEU A 151 8.08 21.37 5.02
C LEU A 151 6.69 21.27 5.64
N VAL A 152 6.46 20.40 6.62
CA VAL A 152 5.19 20.35 7.35
C VAL A 152 4.92 21.68 8.05
N SER A 153 5.94 22.26 8.70
CA SER A 153 5.82 23.56 9.37
C SER A 153 5.60 24.71 8.39
N GLU A 154 6.28 24.71 7.23
CA GLU A 154 6.09 25.71 6.18
C GLU A 154 4.67 25.64 5.58
N ASN A 155 4.07 24.44 5.53
CA ASN A 155 2.73 24.20 5.01
C ASN A 155 1.62 24.23 6.08
N HIS A 156 1.89 24.80 7.27
CA HIS A 156 0.98 24.86 8.42
C HIS A 156 -0.46 25.32 8.06
N PHE A 157 -0.63 26.25 7.12
CA PHE A 157 -1.97 26.66 6.68
C PHE A 157 -2.75 25.51 6.02
N VAL A 158 -2.11 24.78 5.10
CA VAL A 158 -2.74 23.64 4.40
C VAL A 158 -3.05 22.53 5.40
N VAL A 159 -2.11 22.23 6.30
CA VAL A 159 -2.31 21.21 7.35
C VAL A 159 -3.47 21.60 8.27
N SER A 160 -3.60 22.87 8.63
CA SER A 160 -4.74 23.36 9.42
C SER A 160 -6.08 23.12 8.72
N GLN A 161 -6.19 23.45 7.43
CA GLN A 161 -7.43 23.24 6.67
C GLN A 161 -7.80 21.75 6.57
N ILE A 162 -6.82 20.88 6.33
CA ILE A 162 -7.05 19.42 6.30
C ILE A 162 -7.43 18.88 7.68
N SER A 163 -6.82 19.41 8.74
CA SER A 163 -7.14 19.00 10.12
C SER A 163 -8.62 19.21 10.46
N GLU A 164 -9.21 20.31 10.00
CA GLU A 164 -10.63 20.61 10.17
C GLU A 164 -11.53 19.63 9.40
N LEU A 165 -11.16 19.33 8.15
CA LEU A 165 -11.91 18.43 7.27
C LEU A 165 -11.90 16.98 7.76
N CYS A 166 -10.74 16.50 8.24
CA CYS A 166 -10.57 15.13 8.71
C CYS A 166 -10.90 14.96 10.20
N HIS A 167 -11.38 16.01 10.88
CA HIS A 167 -11.70 16.00 12.31
C HIS A 167 -10.54 15.53 13.22
N ILE A 168 -9.30 15.82 12.82
CA ILE A 168 -8.09 15.55 13.58
C ILE A 168 -7.56 16.87 14.12
N SER A 169 -7.14 16.94 15.38
CA SER A 169 -6.56 18.19 15.88
C SER A 169 -5.28 18.54 15.12
N HIS A 170 -5.11 19.82 14.77
CA HIS A 170 -3.99 20.27 13.95
C HIS A 170 -2.63 19.76 14.45
N LYS A 171 -2.34 19.96 15.74
CA LYS A 171 -1.10 19.47 16.36
C LYS A 171 -0.91 17.95 16.25
N LYS A 172 -2.01 17.18 16.33
CA LYS A 172 -1.95 15.72 16.17
C LYS A 172 -1.63 15.36 14.72
N LEU A 173 -2.23 16.07 13.76
CA LEU A 173 -1.98 15.86 12.34
C LEU A 173 -0.52 16.18 11.99
N GLU A 174 0.02 17.33 12.39
CA GLU A 174 1.43 17.68 12.14
C GLU A 174 2.41 16.62 12.65
N LEU A 175 2.23 16.17 13.90
CA LEU A 175 3.08 15.13 14.48
C LEU A 175 2.98 13.83 13.68
N LEU A 176 1.76 13.44 13.29
CA LEU A 176 1.53 12.22 12.54
C LEU A 176 2.16 12.26 11.14
N LEU A 177 2.08 13.40 10.45
CA LEU A 177 2.73 13.61 9.15
C LEU A 177 4.25 13.44 9.29
N ILE A 178 4.85 14.05 10.30
CA ILE A 178 6.30 13.94 10.56
C ILE A 178 6.70 12.49 10.85
N GLU A 179 5.94 11.78 11.69
CA GLU A 179 6.22 10.37 11.97
C GLU A 179 6.07 9.49 10.72
N TRP A 180 5.08 9.78 9.86
CA TRP A 180 4.94 9.07 8.59
C TRP A 180 6.10 9.37 7.62
N GLY A 181 6.59 10.61 7.60
CA GLY A 181 7.79 10.98 6.85
C GLY A 181 9.03 10.21 7.32
N LYS A 182 9.20 10.04 8.64
CA LYS A 182 10.28 9.22 9.22
C LYS A 182 10.13 7.74 8.87
N PHE A 183 8.92 7.19 8.94
CA PHE A 183 8.64 5.81 8.52
C PHE A 183 9.02 5.62 7.05
N ASN A 184 8.62 6.55 6.18
CA ASN A 184 8.97 6.52 4.76
C ASN A 184 10.48 6.63 4.50
N LEU A 185 11.20 7.42 5.30
CA LEU A 185 12.67 7.51 5.22
C LEU A 185 13.35 6.19 5.63
N PHE A 186 12.71 5.45 6.53
CA PHE A 186 13.16 4.11 6.88
C PHE A 186 12.81 3.13 5.76
N ALA A 187 11.55 3.08 5.32
CA ALA A 187 11.05 2.23 4.24
C ALA A 187 11.84 2.37 2.94
N SER A 188 12.28 3.57 2.58
CA SER A 188 13.10 3.80 1.40
C SER A 188 14.43 3.05 1.39
N LYS A 189 14.96 2.72 2.58
CA LYS A 189 16.20 1.94 2.74
C LYS A 189 15.94 0.43 2.79
N HIS A 190 14.68 0.01 2.74
CA HIS A 190 14.21 -1.35 2.98
C HIS A 190 13.19 -1.83 1.94
N GLY A 191 13.34 -1.38 0.69
CA GLY A 191 12.52 -1.82 -0.45
C GLY A 191 11.19 -1.07 -0.63
N GLY A 192 10.75 -0.30 0.36
CA GLY A 192 9.45 0.36 0.40
C GLY A 192 8.55 -0.25 1.48
N TYR A 193 7.24 -0.17 1.27
CA TYR A 193 6.27 -0.79 2.17
C TYR A 193 4.99 -1.19 1.45
N ARG A 194 4.24 -2.08 2.09
CA ARG A 194 2.86 -2.42 1.73
C ARG A 194 1.88 -2.09 2.84
N VAL A 195 0.60 -1.95 2.49
CA VAL A 195 -0.49 -1.78 3.48
C VAL A 195 -1.34 -3.03 3.54
N ASN A 196 -1.71 -3.38 4.77
CA ASN A 196 -2.58 -4.47 5.14
C ASN A 196 -3.71 -3.98 6.06
#